data_AF-A0A2E5FFH8-F1
#
_entry.id   AF-A0A2E5FFH8-F1
#
_cell.length_a   1.000
_cell.length_b   1.000
_cell.length_c   1.000
_cell.angle_alpha   90.00
_cell.angle_beta   90.00
_cell.angle_gamma   90.00
#
_symmetry.space_group_name_H-M   'P 1'
#
loop_
_entity.id
_entity.type
_entity.pdbx_description
1 polymer ?
#
loop_
_entity_poly.entity_id
_entity_poly.type
_entity_poly.pdbx_seq_one_letter_code
_entity_poly.pdbx_strand_id
1 'polypeptide(L)'
;MIVKNSYFLLFLVIVFSGCLKTTKGSEAPRIVEQTLKSELSPWEEDQMLTQLNTRDLLRRKMSEPLAYELLARPNIPQEKHRDAINYLKDINNANFGDEVINASILLSERGVALAHLGVLLMEAEELDFDKTWDAIGKLYTDETLTAYLFAGLLLSDYDTAKNAIEKEEDGVFILISSTSLVPDGEVRNKLTNYAIAILSDAETDDLDILEAGILAMKDNEYGLDIMRDSLMATAENHSSINIRFAALEALGNEVETIEMKAIPVMKYDVNSFSVKPGQPVRIILKNEESMPHNVVIIEPGSFPDKIIEELADLYGSADASGLDYIPQTDTVLFHTAMINVDESTELLFFAPEDEGVYPYLCTYPGHWATMNGIMEVKN
;
A
#
# COMPACT_ATOMS: atom_id res chain seq x y z
N MET A 1 -14.71 -0.02 57.10
CA MET A 1 -13.80 1.01 57.65
C MET A 1 -12.35 0.77 57.18
N ILE A 2 -12.11 0.59 55.87
CA ILE A 2 -10.76 0.43 55.27
C ILE A 2 -10.78 0.97 53.82
N VAL A 3 -11.27 2.20 53.61
CA VAL A 3 -11.23 2.87 52.29
C VAL A 3 -10.66 4.30 52.39
N LYS A 4 -10.26 4.76 53.59
CA LYS A 4 -9.70 6.10 53.79
C LYS A 4 -8.17 6.15 53.92
N ASN A 5 -7.45 5.02 53.90
CA ASN A 5 -6.00 5.00 54.17
C ASN A 5 -5.07 4.94 52.95
N SER A 6 -5.53 4.51 51.76
CA SER A 6 -4.62 4.35 50.61
C SER A 6 -4.19 5.70 50.01
N TYR A 7 -5.11 6.66 49.92
CA TYR A 7 -4.77 8.04 49.52
C TYR A 7 -3.92 8.74 50.58
N PHE A 8 -4.11 8.44 51.88
CA PHE A 8 -3.30 9.02 52.95
C PHE A 8 -1.86 8.50 52.92
N LEU A 9 -1.64 7.22 52.59
CA LEU A 9 -0.30 6.66 52.40
C LEU A 9 0.41 7.25 51.18
N LEU A 10 -0.28 7.39 50.04
CA LEU A 10 0.31 7.99 48.84
C LEU A 10 0.66 9.48 49.06
N PHE A 11 -0.20 10.21 49.79
CA PHE A 11 0.07 11.60 50.18
C PHE A 11 1.27 11.70 51.13
N LEU A 12 1.43 10.75 52.06
CA LEU A 12 2.62 10.68 52.92
C LEU A 12 3.89 10.39 52.13
N VAL A 13 3.87 9.50 51.14
CA VAL A 13 5.04 9.18 50.31
C VAL A 13 5.50 10.37 49.45
N ILE A 14 4.55 11.16 48.93
CA ILE A 14 4.84 12.35 48.13
C ILE A 14 5.33 13.52 49.03
N VAL A 15 4.67 13.75 50.17
CA VAL A 15 5.06 14.81 51.12
C VAL A 15 6.40 14.51 51.79
N PHE A 16 6.69 13.24 52.13
CA PHE A 16 7.98 12.87 52.71
C PHE A 16 9.12 12.78 51.69
N SER A 17 8.86 12.41 50.42
CA SER A 17 9.90 12.46 49.37
C SER A 17 10.39 13.88 49.09
N GLY A 18 9.54 14.90 49.28
CA GLY A 18 9.93 16.31 49.21
C GLY A 18 10.80 16.76 50.39
N CYS A 19 10.57 16.22 51.59
CA CYS A 19 11.35 16.55 52.80
C CYS A 19 12.63 15.72 52.97
N LEU A 20 12.76 14.56 52.31
CA LEU A 20 13.90 13.65 52.49
C LEU A 20 15.15 14.03 51.67
N LYS A 21 15.11 15.10 50.85
CA LYS A 21 16.29 15.59 50.13
C LYS A 21 17.29 16.35 51.02
N THR A 22 17.05 16.49 52.32
CA THR A 22 17.93 17.28 53.20
C THR A 22 18.28 16.60 54.52
N THR A 23 18.72 15.34 54.51
CA THR A 23 19.68 14.85 55.54
C THR A 23 20.39 13.61 55.02
N LYS A 24 21.72 13.67 54.86
CA LYS A 24 22.55 12.47 54.66
C LYS A 24 22.40 11.58 55.89
N GLY A 25 21.87 10.36 55.70
CA GLY A 25 22.03 9.27 56.67
C GLY A 25 20.78 8.72 57.38
N SER A 26 19.58 8.80 56.81
CA SER A 26 18.43 8.04 57.34
C SER A 26 18.16 6.80 56.49
N GLU A 27 18.33 5.61 57.07
CA GLU A 27 17.83 4.36 56.50
C GLU A 27 16.32 4.46 56.26
N ALA A 28 15.85 3.96 55.11
CA ALA A 28 14.43 3.93 54.80
C ALA A 28 13.67 3.15 55.90
N PRO A 29 12.50 3.62 56.36
CA PRO A 29 11.74 2.92 57.39
C PRO A 29 11.47 1.47 56.97
N ARG A 30 11.68 0.52 57.88
CA ARG A 30 11.58 -0.94 57.63
C ARG A 30 10.28 -1.39 56.93
N ILE A 31 9.20 -0.62 57.07
CA ILE A 31 7.92 -0.80 56.36
C ILE A 31 8.06 -0.54 54.84
N VAL A 32 8.80 0.48 54.43
CA VAL A 32 9.10 0.77 53.02
C VAL A 32 9.98 -0.32 52.43
N GLU A 33 10.98 -0.79 53.19
CA GLU A 33 11.82 -1.92 52.78
C GLU A 33 11.04 -3.24 52.66
N GLN A 34 10.08 -3.52 53.55
CA GLN A 34 9.25 -4.72 53.46
C GLN A 34 8.26 -4.65 52.29
N THR A 35 7.74 -3.46 51.98
CA THR A 35 6.83 -3.25 50.83
C THR A 35 7.58 -3.31 49.50
N LEU A 36 8.87 -2.94 49.47
CA LEU A 36 9.74 -3.09 48.29
C LEU A 36 10.28 -4.52 48.12
N LYS A 37 10.26 -5.35 49.17
CA LYS A 37 10.75 -6.74 49.17
C LYS A 37 9.65 -7.78 48.94
N SER A 38 8.37 -7.41 49.02
CA SER A 38 7.28 -8.30 48.60
C SER A 38 7.23 -8.34 47.08
N GLU A 39 7.29 -9.54 46.51
CA GLU A 39 6.93 -9.76 45.11
C GLU A 39 5.52 -9.21 44.89
N LEU A 40 5.33 -8.41 43.84
CA LEU A 40 4.02 -7.90 43.46
C LEU A 40 3.10 -9.10 43.21
N SER A 41 1.84 -9.00 43.63
CA SER A 41 0.85 -9.97 43.14
C SER A 41 0.71 -9.82 41.61
N PRO A 42 0.26 -10.87 40.89
CA PRO A 42 0.07 -10.79 39.44
C PRO A 42 -0.82 -9.62 38.99
N TRP A 43 -1.84 -9.29 39.79
CA TRP A 43 -2.71 -8.14 39.52
C TRP A 43 -2.02 -6.79 39.74
N GLU A 44 -1.21 -6.65 40.80
CA GLU A 44 -0.45 -5.41 41.03
C GLU A 44 0.64 -5.21 39.96
N GLU A 45 1.24 -6.32 39.51
CA GLU A 45 2.19 -6.29 38.40
C GLU A 45 1.51 -5.86 37.10
N ASP A 46 0.39 -6.49 36.73
CA ASP A 46 -0.41 -6.12 35.55
C ASP A 46 -0.79 -4.62 35.55
N GLN A 47 -1.36 -4.11 36.65
CA GLN A 47 -1.71 -2.69 36.78
C GLN A 47 -0.50 -1.77 36.64
N MET A 48 0.64 -2.14 37.22
CA MET A 48 1.88 -1.36 37.06
C MET A 48 2.36 -1.36 35.60
N LEU A 49 2.33 -2.51 34.92
CA LEU A 49 2.84 -2.68 33.57
C LEU A 49 2.07 -1.85 32.53
N THR A 50 0.74 -1.79 32.64
CA THR A 50 -0.09 -0.95 31.74
C THR A 50 0.31 0.53 31.74
N GLN A 51 0.88 1.02 32.85
CA GLN A 51 1.27 2.42 33.02
C GLN A 51 2.69 2.74 32.50
N LEU A 52 3.48 1.72 32.13
CA LEU A 52 4.85 1.91 31.69
C LEU A 52 4.92 2.30 30.22
N ASN A 53 5.93 3.10 29.86
CA ASN A 53 6.28 3.31 28.47
C ASN A 53 7.02 2.07 27.90
N THR A 54 7.03 1.94 26.57
CA THR A 54 7.67 0.83 25.86
C THR A 54 9.12 0.61 26.27
N ARG A 55 9.91 1.68 26.41
CA ARG A 55 11.34 1.56 26.75
C ARG A 55 11.54 0.92 28.12
N ASP A 56 10.72 1.27 29.09
CA ASP A 56 10.83 0.75 30.46
C ASP A 56 10.27 -0.67 30.56
N LEU A 57 9.23 -1.02 29.78
CA LEU A 57 8.73 -2.40 29.66
C LEU A 57 9.81 -3.35 29.12
N LEU A 58 10.45 -2.98 28.01
CA LEU A 58 11.45 -3.82 27.33
C LEU A 58 12.71 -4.10 28.16
N ARG A 59 12.92 -3.39 29.27
CA ARG A 59 14.04 -3.59 30.20
C ARG A 59 13.71 -4.56 31.34
N ARG A 60 12.44 -4.94 31.52
CA ARG A 60 12.03 -5.82 32.61
C ARG A 60 12.30 -7.28 32.25
N LYS A 61 12.47 -8.10 33.28
CA LYS A 61 12.54 -9.55 33.15
C LYS A 61 11.17 -10.07 32.70
N MET A 62 11.15 -10.99 31.73
CA MET A 62 9.92 -11.60 31.25
C MET A 62 9.14 -12.28 32.40
N SER A 63 7.86 -11.96 32.48
CA SER A 63 6.83 -12.54 33.35
C SER A 63 5.56 -12.72 32.53
N GLU A 64 4.63 -13.55 32.99
CA GLU A 64 3.36 -13.78 32.28
C GLU A 64 2.56 -12.46 32.07
N PRO A 65 2.37 -11.59 33.08
CA PRO A 65 1.73 -10.28 32.87
C PRO A 65 2.48 -9.40 31.85
N LEU A 66 3.82 -9.41 31.88
CA LEU A 66 4.62 -8.65 30.91
C LEU A 66 4.47 -9.20 29.49
N ALA A 67 4.40 -10.52 29.32
CA ALA A 67 4.20 -11.12 28.00
C ALA A 67 2.88 -10.65 27.37
N TYR A 68 1.76 -10.71 28.10
CA TYR A 68 0.48 -10.19 27.61
C TYR A 68 0.49 -8.68 27.37
N GLU A 69 1.15 -7.89 28.23
CA GLU A 69 1.28 -6.45 28.02
C GLU A 69 2.10 -6.09 26.76
N LEU A 70 3.14 -6.87 26.46
CA LEU A 70 3.91 -6.70 25.23
C LEU A 70 3.05 -7.04 24.00
N LEU A 71 2.31 -8.14 24.06
CA LEU A 71 1.42 -8.59 22.99
C LEU A 71 0.24 -7.63 22.78
N ALA A 72 -0.21 -6.91 23.81
CA ALA A 72 -1.30 -5.96 23.69
C ALA A 72 -0.90 -4.64 22.97
N ARG A 73 0.39 -4.43 22.69
CA ARG A 73 0.91 -3.15 22.17
C ARG A 73 1.40 -3.28 20.72
N PRO A 74 0.85 -2.50 19.77
CA PRO A 74 1.23 -2.61 18.35
C PRO A 74 2.65 -2.09 18.05
N ASN A 75 3.17 -1.14 18.86
CA ASN A 75 4.49 -0.52 18.64
C ASN A 75 5.65 -1.25 19.33
N ILE A 76 5.48 -2.54 19.61
CA ILE A 76 6.53 -3.40 20.13
C ILE A 76 7.17 -4.13 18.94
N PRO A 77 8.52 -4.22 18.86
CA PRO A 77 9.17 -4.96 17.80
C PRO A 77 8.66 -6.41 17.74
N GLN A 78 8.43 -6.94 16.54
CA GLN A 78 7.89 -8.29 16.34
C GLN A 78 8.71 -9.39 17.03
N GLU A 79 10.04 -9.24 17.12
CA GLU A 79 10.91 -10.16 17.87
C GLU A 79 10.47 -10.28 19.34
N LYS A 80 9.98 -9.19 19.94
CA LYS A 80 9.59 -9.15 21.36
C LYS A 80 8.21 -9.74 21.55
N HIS A 81 7.32 -9.62 20.57
CA HIS A 81 6.08 -10.40 20.56
C HIS A 81 6.39 -11.89 20.45
N ARG A 82 7.33 -12.29 19.58
CA ARG A 82 7.78 -13.69 19.50
C ARG A 82 8.38 -14.17 20.83
N ASP A 83 9.24 -13.36 21.46
CA ASP A 83 9.80 -13.67 22.79
C ASP A 83 8.71 -13.87 23.84
N ALA A 84 7.66 -13.02 23.83
CA ALA A 84 6.51 -13.14 24.72
C ALA A 84 5.72 -14.43 24.47
N ILE A 85 5.42 -14.78 23.22
CA ILE A 85 4.75 -16.04 22.89
C ILE A 85 5.59 -17.25 23.27
N ASN A 86 6.90 -17.24 22.99
CA ASN A 86 7.77 -18.35 23.41
C ASN A 86 7.78 -18.53 24.92
N TYR A 87 7.81 -17.42 25.67
CA TYR A 87 7.71 -17.48 27.13
C TYR A 87 6.38 -18.09 27.60
N LEU A 88 5.25 -17.62 27.05
CA LEU A 88 3.92 -18.14 27.39
C LEU A 88 3.78 -19.63 27.02
N LYS A 89 4.27 -20.00 25.83
CA LYS A 89 4.29 -21.37 25.33
C LYS A 89 5.02 -22.29 26.30
N ASP A 90 6.18 -21.87 26.79
CA ASP A 90 7.02 -22.67 27.69
C ASP A 90 6.37 -22.85 29.08
N ILE A 91 5.69 -21.82 29.62
CA ILE A 91 5.00 -21.94 30.92
C ILE A 91 3.71 -22.75 30.82
N ASN A 92 3.02 -22.68 29.67
CA ASN A 92 1.74 -23.38 29.43
C ASN A 92 1.94 -24.79 28.87
N ASN A 93 3.17 -25.17 28.50
CA ASN A 93 3.48 -26.42 27.82
C ASN A 93 2.62 -26.62 26.56
N ALA A 94 2.53 -25.56 25.75
CA ALA A 94 1.75 -25.49 24.51
C ALA A 94 2.64 -25.51 23.27
N ASN A 95 2.04 -25.59 22.08
CA ASN A 95 2.72 -25.32 20.82
C ASN A 95 2.69 -23.81 20.52
N PHE A 96 3.60 -23.33 19.66
CA PHE A 96 3.71 -21.90 19.36
C PHE A 96 2.39 -21.35 18.78
N GLY A 97 1.84 -21.99 17.75
CA GLY A 97 0.58 -21.58 17.14
C GLY A 97 -0.60 -21.59 18.12
N ASP A 98 -0.74 -22.66 18.91
CA ASP A 98 -1.75 -22.77 19.97
C ASP A 98 -1.67 -21.59 20.96
N GLU A 99 -0.46 -21.19 21.35
CA GLU A 99 -0.28 -20.08 22.28
C GLU A 99 -0.59 -18.73 21.63
N VAL A 100 -0.26 -18.53 20.35
CA VAL A 100 -0.68 -17.32 19.62
C VAL A 100 -2.20 -17.24 19.57
N ILE A 101 -2.89 -18.35 19.30
CA ILE A 101 -4.37 -18.42 19.29
C ILE A 101 -4.93 -18.07 20.67
N ASN A 102 -4.43 -18.71 21.73
CA ASN A 102 -4.90 -18.48 23.10
C ASN A 102 -4.70 -17.03 23.53
N ALA A 103 -3.52 -16.47 23.29
CA ALA A 103 -3.22 -15.08 23.58
C ALA A 103 -4.13 -14.14 22.79
N SER A 104 -4.42 -14.46 21.54
CA SER A 104 -5.30 -13.64 20.70
C SER A 104 -6.75 -13.66 21.20
N ILE A 105 -7.28 -14.82 21.60
CA ILE A 105 -8.61 -14.91 22.22
C ILE A 105 -8.66 -14.06 23.49
N LEU A 106 -7.69 -14.22 24.39
CA LEU A 106 -7.65 -13.47 25.65
C LEU A 106 -7.57 -11.95 25.43
N LEU A 107 -6.77 -11.49 24.47
CA LEU A 107 -6.61 -10.07 24.19
C LEU A 107 -7.80 -9.48 23.44
N SER A 108 -8.46 -10.28 22.59
CA SER A 108 -9.71 -9.89 21.91
C SER A 108 -10.83 -9.67 22.93
N GLU A 109 -10.96 -10.55 23.94
CA GLU A 109 -11.88 -10.34 25.07
C GLU A 109 -11.60 -9.05 25.86
N ARG A 110 -10.38 -8.52 25.79
CA ARG A 110 -9.97 -7.23 26.37
C ARG A 110 -10.13 -6.04 25.43
N GLY A 111 -10.64 -6.24 24.21
CA GLY A 111 -10.86 -5.19 23.21
C GLY A 111 -9.59 -4.65 22.58
N VAL A 112 -8.52 -5.44 22.54
CA VAL A 112 -7.23 -5.06 21.93
C VAL A 112 -7.24 -5.45 20.45
N ALA A 113 -6.72 -4.58 19.58
CA ALA A 113 -6.54 -4.89 18.15
C ALA A 113 -5.29 -5.77 17.93
N LEU A 114 -5.42 -6.83 17.13
CA LEU A 114 -4.46 -7.96 17.10
C LEU A 114 -3.81 -8.23 15.74
N ALA A 115 -3.88 -7.27 14.80
CA ALA A 115 -3.32 -7.46 13.46
C ALA A 115 -1.85 -7.92 13.45
N HIS A 116 -1.04 -7.46 14.41
CA HIS A 116 0.36 -7.87 14.54
C HIS A 116 0.55 -9.34 15.00
N LEU A 117 -0.43 -9.91 15.72
CA LEU A 117 -0.40 -11.32 16.11
C LEU A 117 -0.73 -12.25 14.93
N GLY A 118 -1.48 -11.75 13.95
CA GLY A 118 -1.73 -12.46 12.70
C GLY A 118 -0.44 -12.88 11.98
N VAL A 119 0.58 -12.03 12.01
CA VAL A 119 1.89 -12.35 11.42
C VAL A 119 2.58 -13.49 12.17
N LEU A 120 2.44 -13.58 13.49
CA LEU A 120 3.01 -14.68 14.27
C LEU A 120 2.29 -16.01 13.99
N LEU A 121 0.98 -15.98 13.69
CA LEU A 121 0.26 -17.19 13.26
C LEU A 121 0.83 -17.75 11.96
N MET A 122 1.21 -16.89 11.01
CA MET A 122 1.81 -17.31 9.74
C MET A 122 3.20 -17.95 9.90
N GLU A 123 3.84 -17.77 11.05
CA GLU A 123 5.13 -18.37 11.37
C GLU A 123 4.98 -19.73 12.08
N ALA A 124 3.77 -20.11 12.49
CA ALA A 124 3.52 -21.41 13.06
C ALA A 124 3.64 -22.47 11.96
N GLU A 125 4.54 -23.46 12.15
CA GLU A 125 4.78 -24.52 11.15
C GLU A 125 3.58 -25.47 11.00
N GLU A 126 2.83 -25.71 12.08
CA GLU A 126 1.63 -26.56 12.08
C GLU A 126 0.58 -25.99 13.04
N LEU A 127 -0.66 -25.84 12.54
CA LEU A 127 -1.83 -25.50 13.34
C LEU A 127 -2.75 -26.72 13.49
N ASP A 128 -3.25 -26.95 14.71
CA ASP A 128 -4.29 -27.95 14.97
C ASP A 128 -5.60 -27.48 14.33
N PHE A 129 -6.15 -28.28 13.42
CA PHE A 129 -7.32 -27.91 12.64
C PHE A 129 -8.52 -27.56 13.53
N ASP A 130 -8.89 -28.46 14.44
CA ASP A 130 -10.10 -28.33 15.26
C ASP A 130 -10.01 -27.14 16.20
N LYS A 131 -8.85 -26.93 16.85
CA LYS A 131 -8.62 -25.78 17.72
C LYS A 131 -8.65 -24.46 16.96
N THR A 132 -8.03 -24.43 15.78
CA THR A 132 -7.95 -23.21 14.97
C THR A 132 -9.32 -22.87 14.38
N TRP A 133 -10.08 -23.89 13.96
CA TRP A 133 -11.45 -23.72 13.48
C TRP A 133 -12.38 -23.20 14.59
N ASP A 134 -12.29 -23.74 15.81
CA ASP A 134 -13.01 -23.22 16.97
C ASP A 134 -12.61 -21.76 17.31
N ALA A 135 -11.33 -21.43 17.15
CA ALA A 135 -10.81 -20.08 17.35
C ALA A 135 -11.36 -19.09 16.30
N ILE A 136 -11.45 -19.48 15.03
CA ILE A 136 -12.09 -18.69 13.97
C ILE A 136 -13.53 -18.34 14.37
N GLY A 137 -14.30 -19.30 14.88
CA GLY A 137 -15.66 -19.05 15.36
C GLY A 137 -15.73 -18.05 16.53
N LYS A 138 -14.76 -18.10 17.45
CA LYS A 138 -14.68 -17.16 18.59
C LYS A 138 -14.23 -15.76 18.20
N LEU A 139 -13.38 -15.68 17.18
CA LEU A 139 -12.73 -14.44 16.74
C LEU A 139 -13.37 -13.86 15.47
N TYR A 140 -14.51 -14.40 15.05
CA TYR A 140 -15.19 -14.08 13.79
C TYR A 140 -15.39 -12.57 13.56
N THR A 141 -15.56 -11.79 14.62
CA THR A 141 -15.73 -10.32 14.54
C THR A 141 -14.43 -9.56 14.25
N ASP A 142 -13.27 -10.17 14.44
CA ASP A 142 -11.96 -9.66 14.02
C ASP A 142 -11.62 -10.24 12.64
N GLU A 143 -12.04 -9.53 11.59
CA GLU A 143 -11.86 -9.94 10.20
C GLU A 143 -10.38 -10.20 9.86
N THR A 144 -9.47 -9.39 10.41
CA THR A 144 -8.04 -9.50 10.15
C THR A 144 -7.49 -10.80 10.73
N LEU A 145 -7.72 -11.03 12.03
CA LEU A 145 -7.22 -12.23 12.70
C LEU A 145 -7.86 -13.51 12.15
N THR A 146 -9.15 -13.44 11.81
CA THR A 146 -9.86 -14.54 11.15
C THR A 146 -9.22 -14.92 9.82
N ALA A 147 -8.85 -13.93 9.00
CA ALA A 147 -8.13 -14.17 7.74
C ALA A 147 -6.77 -14.85 7.96
N TYR A 148 -6.01 -14.42 8.98
CA TYR A 148 -4.71 -15.03 9.31
C TYR A 148 -4.85 -16.47 9.81
N LEU A 149 -5.81 -16.76 10.69
CA LEU A 149 -6.09 -18.12 11.18
C LEU A 149 -6.48 -19.04 10.02
N PHE A 150 -7.36 -18.58 9.14
CA PHE A 150 -7.80 -19.38 8.02
C PHE A 150 -6.69 -19.58 6.97
N ALA A 151 -5.83 -18.57 6.73
CA ALA A 151 -4.63 -18.72 5.91
C ALA A 151 -3.67 -19.77 6.49
N GLY A 152 -3.48 -19.78 7.81
CA GLY A 152 -2.69 -20.81 8.49
C GLY A 152 -3.28 -22.22 8.33
N LEU A 153 -4.61 -22.37 8.39
CA LEU A 153 -5.28 -23.64 8.10
C LEU A 153 -5.07 -24.09 6.66
N LEU A 154 -5.19 -23.20 5.68
CA LEU A 154 -4.94 -23.51 4.27
C LEU A 154 -3.50 -23.97 4.01
N LEU A 155 -2.54 -23.43 4.75
CA LEU A 155 -1.14 -23.84 4.69
C LEU A 155 -0.87 -25.18 5.38
N SER A 156 -1.60 -25.48 6.45
CA SER A 156 -1.43 -26.71 7.24
C SER A 156 -2.14 -27.90 6.60
N ASP A 157 -3.41 -27.73 6.22
CA ASP A 157 -4.27 -28.74 5.60
C ASP A 157 -5.29 -28.07 4.66
N TYR A 158 -4.86 -27.88 3.42
CA TYR A 158 -5.62 -27.21 2.38
C TYR A 158 -7.01 -27.83 2.14
N ASP A 159 -7.09 -29.14 1.96
CA ASP A 159 -8.33 -29.82 1.57
C ASP A 159 -9.36 -29.77 2.71
N THR A 160 -8.92 -29.98 3.95
CA THR A 160 -9.82 -29.92 5.10
C THR A 160 -10.34 -28.49 5.33
N ALA A 161 -9.47 -27.49 5.27
CA ALA A 161 -9.83 -26.08 5.41
C ALA A 161 -10.79 -25.60 4.33
N LYS A 162 -10.52 -25.95 3.06
CA LYS A 162 -11.38 -25.64 1.93
C LYS A 162 -12.78 -26.26 2.09
N ASN A 163 -12.86 -27.54 2.42
CA ASN A 163 -14.15 -28.23 2.59
C ASN A 163 -14.96 -27.73 3.80
N ALA A 164 -14.29 -27.16 4.81
CA ALA A 164 -14.94 -26.59 5.98
C ALA A 164 -15.55 -25.22 5.65
N ILE A 165 -14.79 -24.34 5.00
CA ILE A 165 -15.25 -22.97 4.70
C ILE A 165 -16.39 -22.94 3.67
N GLU A 166 -16.47 -23.92 2.78
CA GLU A 166 -17.57 -24.10 1.83
C GLU A 166 -18.95 -24.25 2.47
N LYS A 167 -18.99 -24.68 3.74
CA LYS A 167 -20.24 -24.94 4.45
C LYS A 167 -20.73 -23.73 5.24
N GLU A 168 -19.91 -22.69 5.34
CA GLU A 168 -20.21 -21.47 6.09
C GLU A 168 -20.87 -20.43 5.18
N GLU A 169 -21.93 -19.79 5.67
CA GLU A 169 -22.73 -18.81 4.90
C GLU A 169 -21.88 -17.63 4.38
N ASP A 170 -20.95 -17.16 5.21
CA ASP A 170 -20.03 -16.06 4.90
C ASP A 170 -18.62 -16.55 4.50
N GLY A 171 -18.45 -17.85 4.26
CA GLY A 171 -17.15 -18.49 4.06
C GLY A 171 -16.33 -17.90 2.90
N VAL A 172 -17.01 -17.36 1.89
CA VAL A 172 -16.38 -16.71 0.73
C VAL A 172 -15.58 -15.47 1.13
N PHE A 173 -16.07 -14.65 2.07
CA PHE A 173 -15.35 -13.44 2.49
C PHE A 173 -14.08 -13.77 3.27
N ILE A 174 -14.15 -14.79 4.14
CA ILE A 174 -12.98 -15.32 4.87
C ILE A 174 -11.96 -15.91 3.89
N LEU A 175 -12.42 -16.64 2.87
CA LEU A 175 -11.56 -17.20 1.83
C LEU A 175 -10.85 -16.11 1.01
N ILE A 176 -11.55 -15.06 0.59
CA ILE A 176 -10.96 -13.96 -0.19
C ILE A 176 -9.88 -13.23 0.62
N SER A 177 -10.20 -12.86 1.86
CA SER A 177 -9.28 -12.14 2.74
C SER A 177 -8.03 -12.97 3.06
N SER A 178 -8.19 -14.27 3.36
CA SER A 178 -7.07 -15.17 3.65
C SER A 178 -6.19 -15.48 2.45
N THR A 179 -6.75 -15.54 1.23
CA THR A 179 -6.02 -15.90 0.01
C THR A 179 -4.80 -15.01 -0.22
N SER A 180 -4.95 -13.71 0.00
CA SER A 180 -3.86 -12.73 -0.13
C SER A 180 -2.67 -12.97 0.82
N LEU A 181 -2.91 -13.67 1.94
CA LEU A 181 -1.92 -13.94 2.98
C LEU A 181 -1.14 -15.22 2.70
N VAL A 182 -1.60 -16.08 1.79
CA VAL A 182 -0.93 -17.32 1.40
C VAL A 182 0.36 -16.98 0.63
N PRO A 183 1.56 -17.34 1.14
CA PRO A 183 2.83 -16.95 0.52
C PRO A 183 3.05 -17.61 -0.84
N ASP A 184 2.65 -18.88 -0.97
CA ASP A 184 2.83 -19.67 -2.19
C ASP A 184 1.95 -19.11 -3.33
N GLY A 185 2.60 -18.68 -4.41
CA GLY A 185 1.92 -18.05 -5.54
C GLY A 185 1.02 -18.99 -6.34
N GLU A 186 1.36 -20.28 -6.44
CA GLU A 186 0.56 -21.25 -7.15
C GLU A 186 -0.71 -21.59 -6.35
N VAL A 187 -0.57 -21.81 -5.04
CA VAL A 187 -1.70 -22.06 -4.13
C VAL A 187 -2.61 -20.82 -4.07
N ARG A 188 -2.03 -19.62 -3.95
CA ARG A 188 -2.79 -18.36 -3.97
C ARG A 188 -3.58 -18.17 -5.26
N ASN A 189 -2.99 -18.50 -6.41
CA ASN A 189 -3.71 -18.46 -7.70
C ASN A 189 -4.87 -19.46 -7.72
N LYS A 190 -4.66 -20.70 -7.27
CA LYS A 190 -5.73 -21.72 -7.17
C LYS A 190 -6.88 -21.24 -6.27
N LEU A 191 -6.58 -20.67 -5.11
CA LEU A 191 -7.56 -20.13 -4.18
C LEU A 191 -8.31 -18.92 -4.74
N THR A 192 -7.61 -18.04 -5.46
CA THR A 192 -8.23 -16.89 -6.13
C THR A 192 -9.23 -17.36 -7.18
N ASN A 193 -8.84 -18.32 -8.03
CA ASN A 193 -9.73 -18.92 -9.03
C ASN A 193 -10.95 -19.56 -8.38
N TYR A 194 -10.71 -20.26 -7.25
CA TYR A 194 -11.76 -20.91 -6.49
C TYR A 194 -12.75 -19.90 -5.90
N ALA A 195 -12.28 -18.82 -5.27
CA ALA A 195 -13.15 -17.77 -4.74
C ALA A 195 -13.99 -17.09 -5.84
N ILE A 196 -13.39 -16.84 -7.01
CA ILE A 196 -14.09 -16.28 -8.18
C ILE A 196 -15.16 -17.25 -8.70
N ALA A 197 -14.86 -18.55 -8.76
CA ALA A 197 -15.82 -19.57 -9.19
C ALA A 197 -17.06 -19.59 -8.29
N ILE A 198 -16.89 -19.51 -6.96
CA ILE A 198 -18.01 -19.44 -6.01
C ILE A 198 -18.83 -18.16 -6.23
N LEU A 199 -18.17 -17.01 -6.38
CA LEU A 199 -18.85 -15.72 -6.62
C LEU A 199 -19.62 -15.69 -7.94
N SER A 200 -19.20 -16.49 -8.92
CA SER A 200 -19.72 -16.48 -10.29
C SER A 200 -20.66 -17.65 -10.60
N ASP A 201 -20.91 -18.55 -9.64
CA ASP A 201 -21.66 -19.81 -9.84
C ASP A 201 -21.12 -20.65 -11.03
N ALA A 202 -19.80 -20.64 -11.24
CA ALA A 202 -19.12 -21.25 -12.38
C ALA A 202 -18.33 -22.51 -11.99
N GLU A 203 -18.23 -23.49 -12.89
CA GLU A 203 -17.34 -24.65 -12.70
C GLU A 203 -15.87 -24.24 -12.83
N THR A 204 -15.01 -24.75 -11.95
CA THR A 204 -13.60 -24.31 -11.78
C THR A 204 -12.67 -24.66 -12.94
N ASP A 205 -13.08 -25.58 -13.81
CA ASP A 205 -12.17 -26.25 -14.75
C ASP A 205 -12.05 -25.55 -16.12
N ASP A 206 -12.86 -24.50 -16.37
CA ASP A 206 -12.91 -23.77 -17.66
C ASP A 206 -12.84 -22.23 -17.48
N LEU A 207 -12.13 -21.75 -16.46
CA LEU A 207 -12.04 -20.31 -16.20
C LEU A 207 -10.80 -19.71 -16.87
N ASP A 208 -10.99 -18.99 -17.99
CA ASP A 208 -10.11 -17.88 -18.31
C ASP A 208 -10.43 -16.78 -17.27
N ILE A 209 -9.62 -16.75 -16.21
CA ILE A 209 -9.92 -16.17 -14.88
C ILE A 209 -10.33 -14.71 -14.96
N LEU A 210 -9.69 -13.96 -15.85
CA LEU A 210 -10.02 -12.56 -16.09
C LEU A 210 -11.38 -12.44 -16.79
N GLU A 211 -11.64 -13.30 -17.78
CA GLU A 211 -12.88 -13.29 -18.56
C GLU A 211 -14.08 -13.66 -17.69
N ALA A 212 -13.96 -14.65 -16.81
CA ALA A 212 -15.04 -15.06 -15.91
C ALA A 212 -15.33 -14.05 -14.81
N GLY A 213 -14.29 -13.46 -14.19
CA GLY A 213 -14.46 -12.35 -13.25
C GLY A 213 -15.08 -11.13 -13.94
N ILE A 214 -14.65 -10.82 -15.17
CA ILE A 214 -15.25 -9.77 -16.00
C ILE A 214 -16.70 -10.12 -16.35
N LEU A 215 -17.03 -11.36 -16.71
CA LEU A 215 -18.39 -11.80 -17.04
C LEU A 215 -19.32 -11.71 -15.82
N ALA A 216 -18.87 -12.16 -14.65
CA ALA A 216 -19.63 -12.07 -13.41
C ALA A 216 -19.86 -10.61 -12.97
N MET A 217 -18.87 -9.73 -13.17
CA MET A 217 -19.02 -8.30 -12.92
C MET A 217 -19.86 -7.61 -14.00
N LYS A 218 -19.82 -8.08 -15.25
CA LYS A 218 -20.50 -7.47 -16.41
C LYS A 218 -22.02 -7.56 -16.32
N ASP A 219 -22.55 -8.64 -15.76
CA ASP A 219 -24.00 -8.86 -15.67
C ASP A 219 -24.60 -8.37 -14.34
N ASN A 220 -23.78 -7.78 -13.46
CA ASN A 220 -24.19 -7.21 -12.17
C ASN A 220 -23.98 -5.70 -12.15
N GLU A 221 -25.05 -4.92 -12.02
CA GLU A 221 -25.01 -3.45 -11.99
C GLU A 221 -24.04 -2.91 -10.92
N TYR A 222 -24.01 -3.54 -9.74
CA TYR A 222 -23.07 -3.18 -8.67
C TYR A 222 -21.61 -3.53 -9.00
N GLY A 223 -21.38 -4.65 -9.68
CA GLY A 223 -20.05 -5.05 -10.14
C GLY A 223 -19.50 -4.13 -11.23
N LEU A 224 -20.36 -3.73 -12.16
CA LEU A 224 -20.04 -2.73 -13.18
C LEU A 224 -19.70 -1.37 -12.57
N ASP A 225 -20.44 -0.93 -11.54
CA ASP A 225 -20.17 0.33 -10.85
C ASP A 225 -18.82 0.30 -10.12
N ILE A 226 -18.52 -0.77 -9.37
CA ILE A 226 -17.20 -0.93 -8.74
C ILE A 226 -16.07 -0.96 -9.77
N MET A 227 -16.25 -1.68 -10.88
CA MET A 227 -15.25 -1.76 -11.93
C MET A 227 -15.04 -0.39 -12.58
N ARG A 228 -16.11 0.35 -12.82
CA ARG A 228 -16.05 1.72 -13.34
C ARG A 228 -15.32 2.65 -12.38
N ASP A 229 -15.67 2.63 -11.09
CA ASP A 229 -15.07 3.46 -10.06
C ASP A 229 -13.57 3.15 -9.89
N SER A 230 -13.20 1.86 -9.92
CA SER A 230 -11.81 1.42 -9.86
C SER A 230 -11.01 1.86 -11.08
N LEU A 231 -11.58 1.75 -12.28
CA LEU A 231 -10.97 2.26 -13.51
C LEU A 231 -10.87 3.78 -13.50
N MET A 232 -11.87 4.50 -13.00
CA MET A 232 -11.82 5.96 -12.85
C MET A 232 -10.74 6.38 -11.86
N ALA A 233 -10.66 5.74 -10.70
CA ALA A 233 -9.62 6.00 -9.72
C ALA A 233 -8.21 5.71 -10.29
N THR A 234 -8.08 4.66 -11.11
CA THR A 234 -6.85 4.33 -11.83
C THR A 234 -6.50 5.39 -12.87
N ALA A 235 -7.47 5.84 -13.67
CA ALA A 235 -7.32 6.90 -14.65
C ALA A 235 -6.87 8.24 -14.04
N GLU A 236 -7.37 8.56 -12.84
CA GLU A 236 -7.06 9.80 -12.14
C GLU A 236 -5.71 9.75 -11.42
N ASN A 237 -5.42 8.66 -10.70
CA ASN A 237 -4.40 8.66 -9.66
C ASN A 237 -3.20 7.73 -9.91
N HIS A 238 -3.23 6.87 -10.92
CA HIS A 238 -2.13 5.93 -11.14
C HIS A 238 -0.84 6.67 -11.59
N SER A 239 0.32 6.27 -11.07
CA SER A 239 1.59 6.97 -11.35
C SER A 239 2.08 6.84 -12.80
N SER A 240 1.75 5.73 -13.47
CA SER A 240 2.05 5.50 -14.90
C SER A 240 0.97 6.05 -15.81
N ILE A 241 1.35 6.95 -16.72
CA ILE A 241 0.46 7.56 -17.72
C ILE A 241 -0.16 6.52 -18.66
N ASN A 242 0.59 5.47 -19.03
CA ASN A 242 0.11 4.41 -19.92
C ASN A 242 -1.05 3.63 -19.27
N ILE A 243 -0.97 3.38 -17.96
CA ILE A 243 -2.03 2.69 -17.22
C ILE A 243 -3.25 3.61 -17.07
N ARG A 244 -3.05 4.91 -16.86
CA ARG A 244 -4.15 5.88 -16.82
C ARG A 244 -4.92 5.91 -18.14
N PHE A 245 -4.21 5.96 -19.26
CA PHE A 245 -4.81 5.98 -20.60
C PHE A 245 -5.53 4.68 -20.94
N ALA A 246 -4.93 3.52 -20.62
CA ALA A 246 -5.61 2.23 -20.80
C ALA A 246 -6.92 2.16 -20.01
N ALA A 247 -6.95 2.70 -18.78
CA ALA A 247 -8.17 2.78 -17.99
C ALA A 247 -9.22 3.73 -18.62
N LEU A 248 -8.80 4.88 -19.14
CA LEU A 248 -9.69 5.81 -19.86
C LEU A 248 -10.31 5.17 -21.10
N GLU A 249 -9.52 4.47 -21.91
CA GLU A 249 -9.98 3.75 -23.10
C GLU A 249 -10.95 2.61 -22.72
N ALA A 250 -10.65 1.86 -21.65
CA ALA A 250 -11.54 0.81 -21.14
C ALA A 250 -12.90 1.37 -20.65
N LEU A 251 -12.91 2.59 -20.11
CA LEU A 251 -14.11 3.33 -19.74
C LEU A 251 -14.85 3.94 -20.95
N GLY A 252 -14.29 3.83 -22.17
CA GLY A 252 -14.85 4.43 -23.38
C GLY A 252 -14.69 5.94 -23.47
N ASN A 253 -13.75 6.53 -22.72
CA ASN A 253 -13.41 7.94 -22.88
C ASN A 253 -12.72 8.18 -24.21
N GLU A 254 -13.02 9.32 -24.84
CA GLU A 254 -12.41 9.73 -26.09
C GLU A 254 -10.98 10.25 -25.84
N VAL A 255 -9.98 9.51 -26.34
CA VAL A 255 -8.58 9.94 -26.37
C VAL A 255 -8.30 10.57 -27.74
N GLU A 256 -7.96 11.86 -27.76
CA GLU A 256 -7.64 12.56 -29.00
C GLU A 256 -6.32 12.00 -29.56
N THR A 257 -6.36 11.36 -30.72
CA THR A 257 -5.17 10.79 -31.35
C THR A 257 -4.72 11.65 -32.52
N ILE A 258 -3.52 12.20 -32.40
CA ILE A 258 -2.87 13.00 -33.43
C ILE A 258 -1.77 12.15 -34.08
N GLU A 259 -2.04 11.65 -35.28
CA GLU A 259 -1.01 11.04 -36.12
C GLU A 259 -0.17 12.16 -36.78
N MET A 260 1.12 12.19 -36.47
CA MET A 260 2.04 13.21 -36.95
C MET A 260 3.25 12.55 -37.62
N LYS A 261 3.69 13.13 -38.74
CA LYS A 261 4.86 12.67 -39.48
C LYS A 261 5.89 13.78 -39.60
N ALA A 262 7.15 13.45 -39.29
CA ALA A 262 8.28 14.20 -39.80
C ALA A 262 8.45 13.85 -41.29
N ILE A 263 8.27 14.83 -42.16
CA ILE A 263 8.29 14.69 -43.62
C ILE A 263 9.51 15.40 -44.23
N PRO A 264 9.90 15.05 -45.48
CA PRO A 264 10.95 15.76 -46.20
C PRO A 264 10.81 17.28 -46.13
N VAL A 265 11.94 17.99 -46.26
CA VAL A 265 12.08 19.45 -46.02
C VAL A 265 11.85 19.91 -44.57
N MET A 266 12.16 19.05 -43.58
CA MET A 266 12.21 19.37 -42.15
C MET A 266 10.91 20.03 -41.65
N LYS A 267 9.79 19.34 -41.86
CA LYS A 267 8.45 19.77 -41.45
C LYS A 267 7.70 18.64 -40.78
N TYR A 268 6.73 19.01 -39.97
CA TYR A 268 5.62 18.12 -39.67
C TYR A 268 4.54 18.26 -40.74
N ASP A 269 3.81 17.19 -41.02
CA ASP A 269 2.61 17.23 -41.86
C ASP A 269 1.43 17.91 -41.16
N VAL A 270 1.39 17.83 -39.82
CA VAL A 270 0.46 18.57 -38.95
C VAL A 270 1.07 19.91 -38.56
N ASN A 271 0.42 21.02 -38.96
CA ASN A 271 0.83 22.38 -38.58
C ASN A 271 0.08 22.91 -37.34
N SER A 272 -1.11 22.39 -37.08
CA SER A 272 -1.92 22.77 -35.92
C SER A 272 -2.96 21.71 -35.61
N PHE A 273 -3.27 21.53 -34.33
CA PHE A 273 -4.41 20.74 -33.87
C PHE A 273 -5.07 21.41 -32.64
N SER A 274 -6.31 21.04 -32.34
CA SER A 274 -7.07 21.60 -31.22
C SER A 274 -7.49 20.50 -30.25
N VAL A 275 -7.43 20.81 -28.96
CA VAL A 275 -7.83 19.92 -27.86
C VAL A 275 -8.61 20.72 -26.83
N LYS A 276 -9.41 20.06 -26.01
CA LYS A 276 -10.12 20.67 -24.89
C LYS A 276 -9.23 20.71 -23.64
N PRO A 277 -9.47 21.65 -22.71
CA PRO A 277 -8.87 21.62 -21.39
C PRO A 277 -8.96 20.23 -20.73
N GLY A 278 -7.84 19.71 -20.23
CA GLY A 278 -7.77 18.41 -19.55
C GLY A 278 -8.01 17.18 -20.45
N GLN A 279 -8.19 17.35 -21.77
CA GLN A 279 -8.45 16.23 -22.67
C GLN A 279 -7.24 15.28 -22.71
N PRO A 280 -7.43 13.96 -22.62
CA PRO A 280 -6.36 13.00 -22.86
C PRO A 280 -5.95 13.03 -24.34
N VAL A 281 -4.66 13.21 -24.60
CA VAL A 281 -4.08 13.33 -25.95
C VAL A 281 -3.01 12.27 -26.15
N ARG A 282 -3.05 11.63 -27.32
CA ARG A 282 -2.03 10.73 -27.84
C ARG A 282 -1.42 11.34 -29.10
N ILE A 283 -0.11 11.56 -29.12
CA ILE A 283 0.63 11.90 -30.33
C ILE A 283 1.40 10.66 -30.78
N ILE A 284 1.14 10.20 -32.00
CA ILE A 284 1.94 9.16 -32.66
C ILE A 284 2.84 9.87 -33.66
N LEU A 285 4.13 9.95 -33.36
CA LEU A 285 5.13 10.53 -34.25
C LEU A 285 5.77 9.43 -35.08
N LYS A 286 5.81 9.62 -36.40
CA LYS A 286 6.56 8.76 -37.33
C LYS A 286 7.61 9.58 -38.08
N ASN A 287 8.81 9.03 -38.21
CA ASN A 287 9.88 9.70 -38.94
C ASN A 287 10.03 9.17 -40.36
N GLU A 288 9.54 9.94 -41.35
CA GLU A 288 9.73 9.67 -42.79
C GLU A 288 10.78 10.63 -43.40
N GLU A 289 11.59 11.28 -42.56
CA GLU A 289 12.65 12.21 -42.91
C GLU A 289 14.03 11.58 -42.63
N SER A 290 15.08 12.09 -43.27
CA SER A 290 16.45 11.56 -43.23
C SER A 290 17.26 11.86 -41.97
N MET A 291 16.74 12.65 -41.03
CA MET A 291 17.39 13.03 -39.77
C MET A 291 16.54 12.66 -38.55
N PRO A 292 17.12 12.61 -37.34
CA PRO A 292 16.36 12.37 -36.12
C PRO A 292 15.41 13.52 -35.79
N HIS A 293 14.23 13.19 -35.26
CA HIS A 293 13.22 14.16 -34.85
C HIS A 293 12.52 13.74 -33.56
N ASN A 294 12.06 14.74 -32.83
CA ASN A 294 11.16 14.61 -31.67
C ASN A 294 10.02 15.62 -31.85
N VAL A 295 9.05 15.64 -30.94
CA VAL A 295 8.08 16.73 -30.77
C VAL A 295 8.15 17.19 -29.32
N VAL A 296 8.35 18.48 -29.11
CA VAL A 296 8.37 19.11 -27.78
C VAL A 296 7.30 20.18 -27.75
N ILE A 297 6.35 20.07 -26.83
CA ILE A 297 5.28 21.04 -26.56
C ILE A 297 5.73 21.96 -25.43
N ILE A 298 5.62 23.27 -25.63
CA ILE A 298 6.14 24.28 -24.70
C ILE A 298 5.05 25.25 -24.22
N GLU A 299 5.34 25.94 -23.12
CA GLU A 299 4.46 26.96 -22.54
C GLU A 299 4.13 28.09 -23.53
N PRO A 300 2.91 28.67 -23.46
CA PRO A 300 2.52 29.80 -24.27
C PRO A 300 3.48 30.99 -24.12
N GLY A 301 3.80 31.64 -25.23
CA GLY A 301 4.70 32.81 -25.25
C GLY A 301 6.20 32.49 -25.17
N SER A 302 6.58 31.21 -25.05
CA SER A 302 8.00 30.81 -24.98
C SER A 302 8.67 30.63 -26.35
N PHE A 303 7.90 30.56 -27.44
CA PHE A 303 8.41 30.52 -28.80
C PHE A 303 8.44 31.93 -29.45
N PRO A 304 9.50 32.32 -30.18
CA PRO A 304 10.73 31.58 -30.40
C PRO A 304 11.84 31.90 -29.36
N ASP A 305 11.85 33.09 -28.78
CA ASP A 305 13.06 33.63 -28.13
C ASP A 305 13.53 32.83 -26.90
N LYS A 306 12.63 32.53 -25.95
CA LYS A 306 12.97 31.84 -24.68
C LYS A 306 13.49 30.43 -24.94
N ILE A 307 12.76 29.64 -25.73
CA ILE A 307 13.15 28.26 -26.02
C ILE A 307 14.45 28.18 -26.85
N ILE A 308 14.71 29.14 -27.74
CA ILE A 308 15.96 29.17 -28.52
C ILE A 308 17.17 29.43 -27.62
N GLU A 309 17.04 30.33 -26.63
CA GLU A 309 18.09 30.58 -25.65
C GLU A 309 18.41 29.29 -24.85
N GLU A 310 17.37 28.61 -24.35
CA GLU A 310 17.51 27.34 -23.63
C GLU A 310 18.11 26.21 -24.50
N LEU A 311 17.75 26.15 -25.79
CA LEU A 311 18.33 25.21 -26.74
C LEU A 311 19.79 25.53 -27.06
N ALA A 312 20.16 26.81 -27.18
CA ALA A 312 21.54 27.22 -27.41
C ALA A 312 22.46 26.77 -26.27
N ASP A 313 22.00 26.91 -25.02
CA ASP A 313 22.70 26.41 -23.83
C ASP A 313 22.81 24.88 -23.85
N LEU A 314 21.72 24.18 -24.18
CA LEU A 314 21.71 22.72 -24.27
C LEU A 314 22.70 22.20 -25.34
N TYR A 315 22.72 22.80 -26.53
CA TYR A 315 23.61 22.38 -27.62
C TYR A 315 25.09 22.60 -27.30
N GLY A 316 25.40 23.54 -26.39
CA GLY A 316 26.76 23.74 -25.87
C GLY A 316 27.19 22.67 -24.85
N SER A 317 26.27 21.84 -24.35
CA SER A 317 26.54 20.80 -23.37
C SER A 317 27.05 19.50 -24.02
N ALA A 318 27.97 18.82 -23.33
CA ALA A 318 28.46 17.50 -23.75
C ALA A 318 27.38 16.40 -23.69
N ASP A 319 26.33 16.61 -22.88
CA ASP A 319 25.27 15.62 -22.63
C ASP A 319 24.04 15.79 -23.53
N ALA A 320 24.05 16.76 -24.44
CA ALA A 320 22.88 17.15 -25.25
C ALA A 320 22.21 15.96 -25.96
N SER A 321 23.01 15.06 -26.54
CA SER A 321 22.49 13.87 -27.22
C SER A 321 21.92 12.83 -26.27
N GLY A 322 22.43 12.74 -25.03
CA GLY A 322 21.92 11.82 -24.01
C GLY A 322 20.61 12.29 -23.36
N LEU A 323 20.25 13.56 -23.58
CA LEU A 323 19.01 14.19 -23.13
C LEU A 323 17.98 14.31 -24.27
N ASP A 324 18.17 13.59 -25.38
CA ASP A 324 17.32 13.67 -26.58
C ASP A 324 17.16 15.10 -27.12
N TYR A 325 18.13 15.98 -26.84
CA TYR A 325 18.08 17.41 -27.14
C TYR A 325 16.88 18.14 -26.52
N ILE A 326 16.47 17.75 -25.31
CA ILE A 326 15.34 18.33 -24.59
C ILE A 326 15.83 19.18 -23.41
N PRO A 327 15.58 20.51 -23.40
CA PRO A 327 15.91 21.36 -22.27
C PRO A 327 15.23 20.88 -20.99
N GLN A 328 15.98 20.84 -19.89
CA GLN A 328 15.46 20.47 -18.58
C GLN A 328 14.96 21.73 -17.86
N THR A 329 13.90 22.34 -18.40
CA THR A 329 13.32 23.61 -17.95
C THR A 329 11.80 23.51 -17.84
N ASP A 330 11.19 24.37 -17.04
CA ASP A 330 9.72 24.43 -16.90
C ASP A 330 9.02 24.90 -18.19
N THR A 331 9.78 25.43 -19.15
CA THR A 331 9.28 25.81 -20.48
C THR A 331 8.75 24.59 -21.26
N VAL A 332 9.34 23.41 -21.06
CA VAL A 332 8.95 22.17 -21.71
C VAL A 332 7.83 21.50 -20.92
N LEU A 333 6.66 21.35 -21.55
CA LEU A 333 5.49 20.72 -20.92
C LEU A 333 5.45 19.22 -21.19
N PHE A 334 5.59 18.84 -22.46
CA PHE A 334 5.49 17.46 -22.91
C PHE A 334 6.46 17.21 -24.05
N HIS A 335 6.97 15.99 -24.19
CA HIS A 335 7.85 15.67 -25.30
C HIS A 335 7.82 14.18 -25.64
N THR A 336 8.09 13.87 -26.90
CA THR A 336 8.42 12.51 -27.31
C THR A 336 9.88 12.19 -26.99
N ALA A 337 10.26 10.92 -27.08
CA ALA A 337 11.66 10.55 -27.28
C ALA A 337 12.16 11.06 -28.66
N MET A 338 13.47 11.15 -28.82
CA MET A 338 14.09 11.36 -30.14
C MET A 338 14.02 10.06 -30.96
N ILE A 339 13.50 10.12 -32.18
CA ILE A 339 13.40 8.96 -33.07
C ILE A 339 14.26 9.14 -34.33
N ASN A 340 14.92 8.06 -34.75
CA ASN A 340 15.69 7.99 -35.99
C ASN A 340 14.78 7.79 -37.20
N VAL A 341 15.39 7.75 -38.38
CA VAL A 341 14.71 7.49 -39.66
C VAL A 341 13.93 6.17 -39.59
N ASP A 342 12.71 6.15 -40.13
CA ASP A 342 11.78 5.01 -40.16
C ASP A 342 11.28 4.52 -38.80
N GLU A 343 11.65 5.18 -37.70
CA GLU A 343 11.14 4.89 -36.36
C GLU A 343 9.81 5.61 -36.09
N SER A 344 9.11 5.15 -35.04
CA SER A 344 7.91 5.80 -34.51
C SER A 344 7.93 5.75 -32.99
N THR A 345 7.32 6.76 -32.37
CA THR A 345 7.19 6.87 -30.92
C THR A 345 5.82 7.45 -30.56
N GLU A 346 5.43 7.25 -29.32
CA GLU A 346 4.16 7.71 -28.77
C GLU A 346 4.42 8.66 -27.59
N LEU A 347 3.61 9.72 -27.52
CA LEU A 347 3.50 10.59 -26.36
C LEU A 347 2.04 10.60 -25.88
N LEU A 348 1.84 10.26 -24.61
CA LEU A 348 0.56 10.36 -23.91
C LEU A 348 0.62 11.49 -22.88
N PHE A 349 -0.36 12.40 -22.90
CA PHE A 349 -0.43 13.50 -21.95
C PHE A 349 -1.86 14.04 -21.81
N PHE A 350 -2.15 14.69 -20.70
CA PHE A 350 -3.38 15.46 -20.55
C PHE A 350 -3.11 16.89 -21.03
N ALA A 351 -3.97 17.40 -21.91
CA ALA A 351 -3.91 18.79 -22.32
C ALA A 351 -3.96 19.72 -21.11
N PRO A 352 -3.23 20.84 -21.11
CA PRO A 352 -3.31 21.84 -20.05
C PRO A 352 -4.76 22.27 -19.78
N GLU A 353 -5.07 22.63 -18.53
CA GLU A 353 -6.38 23.17 -18.15
C GLU A 353 -6.58 24.61 -18.65
N ASP A 354 -5.49 25.36 -18.79
CA ASP A 354 -5.53 26.73 -19.26
C ASP A 354 -5.74 26.78 -20.79
N GLU A 355 -6.78 27.48 -21.23
CA GLU A 355 -6.98 27.74 -22.65
C GLU A 355 -5.85 28.62 -23.21
N GLY A 356 -5.37 28.29 -24.41
CA GLY A 356 -4.24 29.01 -24.99
C GLY A 356 -3.62 28.34 -26.21
N VAL A 357 -2.58 29.01 -26.72
CA VAL A 357 -1.78 28.51 -27.84
C VAL A 357 -0.46 27.99 -27.30
N TYR A 358 -0.27 26.69 -27.43
CA TYR A 358 0.89 25.93 -26.97
C TYR A 358 1.73 25.54 -28.18
N PRO A 359 2.86 26.22 -28.44
CA PRO A 359 3.73 25.86 -29.55
C PRO A 359 4.30 24.45 -29.37
N TYR A 360 4.51 23.75 -30.48
CA TYR A 360 5.35 22.55 -30.50
C TYR A 360 6.45 22.67 -31.55
N LEU A 361 7.58 22.04 -31.31
CA LEU A 361 8.76 22.13 -32.17
C LEU A 361 9.64 20.88 -32.10
N CYS A 362 10.45 20.68 -33.13
CA CYS A 362 11.60 19.77 -33.06
C CYS A 362 12.78 20.49 -32.42
N THR A 363 13.39 19.88 -31.41
CA THR A 363 14.55 20.45 -30.71
C THR A 363 15.88 19.86 -31.17
N TYR A 364 15.88 18.99 -32.18
CA TYR A 364 17.13 18.59 -32.84
C TYR A 364 17.83 19.84 -33.43
N PRO A 365 19.18 19.93 -33.33
CA PRO A 365 19.90 21.16 -33.67
C PRO A 365 19.52 21.82 -35.00
N GLY A 366 18.90 22.99 -34.91
CA GLY A 366 18.51 23.82 -36.06
C GLY A 366 17.15 23.51 -36.69
N HIS A 367 16.44 22.45 -36.27
CA HIS A 367 15.17 22.05 -36.89
C HIS A 367 14.00 22.95 -36.46
N TRP A 368 14.03 23.49 -35.24
CA TRP A 368 12.98 24.33 -34.65
C TRP A 368 12.49 25.47 -35.57
N ALA A 369 13.35 25.98 -36.45
CA ALA A 369 13.04 27.11 -37.31
C ALA A 369 11.96 26.81 -38.37
N THR A 370 11.93 25.57 -38.87
CA THR A 370 10.96 25.14 -39.91
C THR A 370 10.03 24.05 -39.41
N MET A 371 10.41 23.37 -38.33
CA MET A 371 9.75 22.18 -37.83
C MET A 371 9.06 22.50 -36.52
N ASN A 372 7.97 23.26 -36.63
CA ASN A 372 7.13 23.71 -35.53
C ASN A 372 5.66 23.81 -35.95
N GLY A 373 4.78 23.90 -34.97
CA GLY A 373 3.34 24.12 -35.13
C GLY A 373 2.68 24.53 -33.82
N ILE A 374 1.35 24.47 -33.76
CA ILE A 374 0.60 24.89 -32.57
C ILE A 374 -0.44 23.86 -32.11
N MET A 375 -0.46 23.58 -30.82
CA MET A 375 -1.58 22.96 -30.14
C MET A 375 -2.46 24.07 -29.54
N GLU A 376 -3.74 24.12 -29.89
CA GLU A 376 -4.69 25.07 -29.33
C GLU A 376 -5.58 24.39 -28.29
N VAL A 377 -5.52 24.84 -27.05
CA VAL A 377 -6.41 24.38 -25.98
C VAL A 377 -7.64 25.30 -25.94
N LYS A 378 -8.82 24.78 -26.25
CA LYS A 378 -10.10 25.53 -26.29
C LYS A 378 -11.32 24.62 -26.15
N ASN A 379 -12.42 25.18 -25.63
CA ASN A 379 -13.71 24.49 -25.51
C ASN A 379 -14.55 24.45 -26.80
#